data_AF-A0AAD7CHE7-F1
#
_entry.id   AF-A0AAD7CHE7-F1
#
_cell.length_a   1.000
_cell.length_b   1.000
_cell.length_c   1.000
_cell.angle_alpha   90.00
_cell.angle_beta   90.00
_cell.angle_gamma   90.00
#
_symmetry.space_group_name_H-M   'P 1'
#
loop_
_entity.id
_entity.type
_entity.pdbx_description
1 polymer ?
#
loop_
_entity_poly.entity_id
_entity_poly.type
_entity_poly.pdbx_seq_one_letter_code
_entity_poly.pdbx_strand_id
1 'polypeptide(L)' 'NIDANGWISCIPSECLLWLPTHHRSGLWSPFNVLIIGRHQTKLSFDKFVHGTNWAKCYEHGGGC' A
#
# COMPACT_ATOMS: atom_id res chain seq x y z
N ASN A 1 10.70 -3.36 4.62
CA ASN A 1 11.48 -2.87 3.46
C ASN A 1 10.50 -2.63 2.33
N ILE A 2 10.62 -1.56 1.54
CA ILE A 2 9.76 -1.30 0.39
C ILE A 2 10.41 -1.88 -0.88
N ASP A 3 9.66 -2.60 -1.69
CA ASP A 3 10.16 -3.13 -2.96
C ASP A 3 10.12 -2.07 -4.09
N ALA A 4 10.59 -2.47 -5.29
CA ALA A 4 10.58 -1.60 -6.47
C ALA A 4 9.15 -1.22 -6.92
N ASN A 5 8.15 -2.04 -6.59
CA ASN A 5 6.74 -1.84 -6.92
C ASN A 5 5.99 -0.99 -5.88
N GLY A 6 6.64 -0.66 -4.76
CA GLY A 6 6.09 0.15 -3.69
C GLY A 6 5.41 -0.64 -2.58
N TRP A 7 5.53 -1.96 -2.55
CA TRP A 7 4.98 -2.81 -1.50
C TRP A 7 5.91 -2.88 -0.29
N ILE A 8 5.33 -2.69 0.88
CA ILE A 8 5.96 -2.96 2.17
C ILE A 8 5.52 -4.36 2.59
N SER A 9 6.47 -5.24 2.88
CA SER A 9 6.19 -6.61 3.35
C SER A 9 6.66 -6.82 4.79
N CYS A 10 5.87 -7.55 5.59
CA CYS A 10 6.23 -7.96 6.96
C CYS A 10 7.05 -9.25 6.96
N ILE A 11 6.69 -10.15 6.04
CA ILE A 11 7.19 -11.51 5.85
C ILE A 11 7.44 -11.67 4.34
N PRO A 12 8.36 -12.54 3.88
CA PRO A 12 8.68 -12.70 2.45
C PRO A 12 7.49 -12.88 1.50
N SER A 13 6.33 -13.32 2.03
CA SER A 13 5.11 -13.60 1.27
C SER A 13 3.90 -12.74 1.66
N GLU A 14 4.05 -11.76 2.55
CA GLU A 14 2.93 -10.94 3.02
C GLU A 14 3.18 -9.45 2.77
N CYS A 15 2.55 -8.95 1.71
CA CYS A 15 2.49 -7.54 1.34
C CYS A 15 1.48 -6.82 2.28
N LEU A 16 1.96 -5.92 3.14
CA LEU A 16 1.18 -5.17 4.13
C LEU A 16 0.51 -3.93 3.55
N LEU A 17 1.27 -3.13 2.80
CA LEU A 17 0.85 -1.81 2.35
C LEU A 17 1.54 -1.45 1.04
N TRP A 18 0.77 -0.94 0.08
CA TRP A 18 1.29 -0.34 -1.15
C TRP A 18 1.42 1.18 -1.03
N LEU A 19 2.52 1.74 -1.52
CA LEU A 19 2.77 3.17 -1.57
C LEU A 19 2.94 3.70 -3.01
N PRO A 20 2.23 4.80 -3.36
CA PRO A 20 2.44 5.51 -4.60
C PRO A 20 3.88 6.05 -4.70
N THR A 21 4.43 6.11 -5.92
CA THR A 21 5.83 6.51 -6.19
C THR A 21 6.25 7.81 -5.51
N HIS A 22 5.38 8.81 -5.51
CA HIS A 22 5.63 10.14 -4.92
C HIS A 22 5.69 10.14 -3.38
N HIS A 23 5.21 9.08 -2.72
CA HIS A 23 5.29 8.91 -1.27
C HIS A 23 6.48 8.05 -0.83
N ARG A 24 7.16 7.38 -1.75
CA ARG A 24 8.29 6.49 -1.43
C ARG A 24 9.51 7.26 -0.93
N SER A 25 9.77 8.45 -1.49
CA SER A 25 10.94 9.29 -1.17
C SER A 25 10.88 10.02 0.17
N GLY A 26 9.88 9.77 1.02
CA GLY A 26 9.73 10.36 2.35
C GLY A 26 9.40 9.37 3.45
N LEU A 27 9.34 8.08 3.13
CA LEU A 27 9.03 7.03 4.10
C LEU A 27 10.33 6.61 4.81
N TRP A 28 10.64 7.24 5.95
CA TRP A 28 11.83 6.87 6.74
C TRP A 28 11.46 6.37 8.15
N SER A 29 12.24 5.37 8.57
CA SER A 29 12.09 4.39 9.69
C SER A 29 11.97 5.00 11.10
N PRO A 30 11.81 4.17 12.16
CA PRO A 30 10.75 4.15 13.18
C PRO A 30 10.71 5.36 14.15
N PHE A 31 11.56 6.36 13.95
CA PHE A 31 11.77 7.50 14.84
C PHE A 31 11.22 8.83 14.31
N ASN A 32 10.57 8.83 13.13
CA ASN A 32 9.97 10.05 12.59
C ASN A 32 8.44 9.96 12.61
N VAL A 33 7.88 10.81 13.47
CA VAL A 33 6.44 11.09 13.56
C VAL A 33 6.07 12.05 12.43
N LEU A 34 4.99 11.67 11.73
CA LEU A 34 4.14 12.50 10.90
C LEU A 34 4.40 12.51 9.38
N ILE A 35 3.70 11.62 8.68
CA ILE A 35 3.40 11.76 7.25
C ILE A 35 2.19 12.69 7.11
N ILE A 36 2.39 14.02 7.05
CA ILE A 36 1.38 14.90 6.44
C ILE A 36 1.60 14.85 4.93
N GLY A 37 0.67 14.25 4.21
CA GLY A 37 0.74 14.15 2.75
C GLY A 37 0.80 15.53 2.11
N ARG A 38 1.96 15.93 1.59
CA ARG A 38 2.08 17.12 0.72
C ARG A 38 1.29 16.96 -0.57
N HIS A 39 1.04 15.71 -0.97
CA HIS A 39 0.31 15.33 -2.17
C HIS A 39 -0.95 14.56 -1.77
N GLN A 40 -2.06 14.88 -2.43
CA GLN A 40 -3.32 14.16 -2.25
C GLN A 40 -3.22 12.80 -2.95
N THR A 41 -3.39 11.72 -2.20
CA THR A 41 -3.59 10.39 -2.77
C THR A 41 -5.03 10.28 -3.24
N LYS A 42 -5.24 10.29 -4.57
CA LYS A 42 -6.55 10.00 -5.16
C LYS A 42 -6.64 8.50 -5.46
N LEU A 43 -7.46 7.79 -4.70
CA LEU A 43 -7.80 6.39 -4.95
C LEU A 43 -9.13 6.33 -5.70
N SER A 44 -9.18 5.56 -6.79
CA SER A 44 -10.46 5.18 -7.41
C SER A 44 -10.98 3.93 -6.71
N PHE A 45 -12.19 4.02 -6.18
CA PHE A 45 -12.90 2.89 -5.58
C PHE A 45 -13.93 2.27 -6.54
N ASP A 46 -13.95 2.70 -7.80
CA ASP A 46 -15.00 2.32 -8.77
C ASP A 46 -15.05 0.81 -9.05
N LYS A 47 -13.92 0.12 -8.80
CA LYS A 47 -13.79 -1.35 -8.94
C LYS A 47 -13.56 -2.05 -7.60
N PHE A 48 -13.64 -1.33 -6.49
CA PHE A 48 -13.33 -1.87 -5.18
C PHE A 48 -14.51 -2.68 -4.66
N VAL A 49 -14.29 -3.97 -4.39
CA VAL A 49 -15.32 -4.83 -3.82
C VAL A 49 -15.45 -4.49 -2.32
N HIS A 50 -16.67 -4.25 -1.85
CA HIS A 50 -16.92 -3.82 -0.48
C HIS A 50 -18.04 -4.62 0.20
N GLY A 51 -18.19 -4.45 1.52
CA GLY A 51 -19.16 -5.20 2.32
C GLY A 51 -18.78 -6.67 2.48
N THR A 52 -19.75 -7.57 2.39
CA THR A 52 -19.53 -9.02 2.56
C THR A 52 -18.63 -9.64 1.49
N ASN A 53 -18.45 -8.96 0.36
CA ASN A 53 -17.62 -9.41 -0.76
C ASN A 53 -16.15 -8.92 -0.67
N TRP A 54 -15.74 -8.31 0.45
CA TRP A 54 -14.38 -7.76 0.62
C TRP A 54 -13.26 -8.77 0.31
N ALA A 55 -13.52 -10.07 0.55
CA ALA A 55 -12.56 -11.14 0.30
C ALA A 55 -12.13 -11.25 -1.18
N LYS A 56 -13.00 -10.85 -2.10
CA LYS A 56 -12.73 -10.91 -3.54
C LYS A 56 -11.67 -9.90 -4.00
N CYS A 57 -11.33 -8.91 -3.17
CA CYS A 57 -10.32 -7.90 -3.49
C CYS A 57 -8.90 -8.46 -3.61
N TYR A 58 -8.59 -9.60 -2.98
CA TYR A 58 -7.25 -10.19 -2.99
C TYR A 58 -7.20 -11.58 -3.64
N GLU A 59 -8.33 -12.10 -4.16
CA GLU A 59 -8.38 -13.39 -4.88
C GLU A 59 -7.51 -13.42 -6.16
N HIS A 60 -7.13 -12.25 -6.68
CA HIS A 60 -6.23 -12.10 -7.84
C HIS A 60 -4.87 -11.49 -7.49
N GLY A 61 -4.50 -11.45 -6.20
CA GLY A 61 -3.22 -10.95 -5.73
C GLY A 61 -2.08 -11.89 -6.16
N GLY A 62 -1.58 -11.69 -7.39
CA GLY A 62 -0.24 -12.14 -7.76
C GLY A 62 0.77 -11.56 -6.78
N GLY A 63 1.70 -12.41 -6.34
CA GLY A 63 2.58 -12.16 -5.21
C GLY A 63 3.38 -10.86 -5.30
N CYS A 64 3.96 -10.51 -4.15
CA CYS A 64 5.26 -9.87 -4.15
C CYS A 64 6.22 -10.74 -5.01
#